data_AF-A0A0N8KDP0-F1
#
_entry.id   AF-A0A0N8KDP0-F1
#
_cell.length_a   1.000
_cell.length_b   1.000
_cell.length_c   1.000
_cell.angle_alpha   90.00
_cell.angle_beta   90.00
_cell.angle_gamma   90.00
#
_symmetry.space_group_name_H-M   'P 1'
#
loop_
_entity.id
_entity.type
_entity.pdbx_description
1 polymer ?
#
loop_
_entity_poly.entity_id
_entity_poly.type
_entity_poly.pdbx_seq_one_letter_code
_entity_poly.pdbx_strand_id
1 'polypeptide(L)' 'MRITMIGTGYVGLVSGACFADFGHEVVCVDKDERKIAMLQAGEMPIYEPGLAELVAR' A
#
# COMPACT_ATOMS: atom_id res chain seq x y z
N MET A 1 -8.54 9.91 -9.34
CA MET A 1 -8.66 10.89 -8.23
C MET A 1 -7.37 10.85 -7.41
N ARG A 2 -7.12 11.82 -6.52
CA ARG A 2 -6.01 11.78 -5.55
C ARG A 2 -6.54 11.30 -4.20
N ILE A 3 -6.01 10.18 -3.71
CA ILE A 3 -6.50 9.52 -2.48
C ILE A 3 -5.33 9.37 -1.52
N THR A 4 -5.54 9.73 -0.26
CA THR A 4 -4.57 9.50 0.81
C THR A 4 -5.08 8.45 1.78
N MET A 5 -4.32 7.37 1.93
CA MET A 5 -4.59 6.30 2.90
C MET A 5 -3.78 6.56 4.17
N ILE A 6 -4.46 6.81 5.29
CA ILE A 6 -3.82 6.97 6.60
C ILE A 6 -3.79 5.60 7.29
N GLY A 7 -2.62 4.99 7.30
CA GLY A 7 -2.32 3.65 7.81
C GLY A 7 -2.01 2.65 6.69
N THR A 8 -0.89 1.95 6.81
CA THR A 8 -0.48 0.83 5.94
C THR A 8 -0.55 -0.49 6.71
N GLY A 9 -1.63 -0.66 7.47
CA GLY A 9 -2.06 -1.96 7.96
C GLY A 9 -2.85 -2.71 6.89
N TYR A 10 -3.48 -3.82 7.30
CA TYR A 10 -4.28 -4.66 6.41
C TYR A 10 -5.29 -3.87 5.57
N VAL A 11 -6.20 -3.16 6.24
CA VAL A 11 -7.30 -2.45 5.57
C VAL A 11 -6.77 -1.32 4.68
N GLY A 12 -5.87 -0.49 5.19
CA GLY A 12 -5.40 0.70 4.47
C GLY A 12 -4.54 0.35 3.26
N LEU A 13 -3.64 -0.64 3.39
CA LEU A 13 -2.76 -1.02 2.29
C LEU A 13 -3.51 -1.79 1.20
N VAL A 14 -4.37 -2.75 1.56
CA VAL A 14 -5.18 -3.49 0.58
C VAL A 14 -6.12 -2.53 -0.17
N SER A 15 -6.84 -1.66 0.56
CA SER A 15 -7.74 -0.69 -0.07
C SER A 15 -6.97 0.29 -0.96
N GLY A 16 -5.81 0.77 -0.50
CA GLY A 16 -4.95 1.66 -1.27
C GLY A 16 -4.45 1.02 -2.57
N ALA A 17 -4.01 -0.25 -2.50
CA ALA A 17 -3.58 -1.00 -3.67
C ALA A 17 -4.72 -1.21 -4.68
N CYS A 18 -5.93 -1.55 -4.22
CA CYS A 18 -7.10 -1.67 -5.11
C CYS A 18 -7.47 -0.34 -5.77
N PHE A 19 -7.43 0.79 -5.04
CA PHE A 19 -7.70 2.09 -5.64
C PHE A 19 -6.62 2.50 -6.66
N ALA A 20 -5.36 2.13 -6.42
CA ALA A 20 -4.27 2.36 -7.38
C ALA A 20 -4.47 1.52 -8.66
N ASP A 21 -4.83 0.24 -8.52
CA ASP A 21 -5.17 -0.65 -9.65
C ASP A 21 -6.37 -0.14 -10.47
N PHE A 22 -7.32 0.55 -9.82
CA PHE A 22 -8.43 1.24 -10.50
C PHE A 22 -8.04 2.57 -11.17
N GLY A 23 -6.74 2.92 -11.20
CA GLY A 23 -6.21 4.10 -11.88
C GLY A 23 -6.31 5.39 -11.06
N HIS A 24 -6.33 5.30 -9.74
CA HIS A 24 -6.22 6.49 -8.87
C HIS A 24 -4.78 6.72 -8.43
N GLU A 25 -4.43 7.99 -8.22
CA GLU A 25 -3.17 8.37 -7.60
C GLU A 25 -3.34 8.21 -6.09
N VAL A 26 -2.68 7.20 -5.51
CA VAL A 26 -2.82 6.84 -4.10
C VAL A 26 -1.51 7.11 -3.36
N VAL A 27 -1.60 7.82 -2.24
CA VAL A 27 -0.48 8.03 -1.31
C VAL A 27 -0.81 7.35 0.01
N CYS A 28 0.02 6.40 0.40
CA CYS A 28 -0.07 5.73 1.70
C CYS A 28 0.83 6.41 2.72
N VAL A 29 0.31 6.65 3.92
CA VAL A 29 1.04 7.26 5.05
C VAL A 29 0.91 6.37 6.26
N ASP A 30 2.01 6.08 6.96
CA ASP A 30 1.99 5.36 8.24
C ASP A 30 2.99 6.02 9.19
N LYS A 31 2.76 5.87 10.49
CA LYS A 31 3.69 6.35 11.53
C LYS A 31 4.87 5.40 11.74
N ASP A 32 4.74 4.13 11.35
CA ASP A 32 5.82 3.15 11.46
C ASP A 32 6.74 3.28 10.23
N GLU A 33 7.84 4.01 10.42
CA GLU A 33 8.85 4.25 9.39
C GLU A 33 9.40 2.95 8.78
N ARG A 34 9.42 1.85 9.53
CA ARG A 34 9.90 0.55 9.04
C ARG A 34 9.00 0.01 7.95
N LYS A 35 7.68 0.15 8.09
CA LYS A 35 6.73 -0.30 7.06
C LYS A 35 6.88 0.51 5.78
N ILE A 36 7.10 1.82 5.90
CA ILE A 36 7.32 2.70 4.77
C ILE A 36 8.64 2.34 4.06
N ALA A 37 9.72 2.11 4.81
CA ALA A 37 11.00 1.68 4.24
C ALA A 37 10.88 0.34 3.50
N MET A 38 10.17 -0.64 4.06
CA MET A 38 9.89 -1.92 3.39
C MET A 38 9.13 -1.70 2.07
N LEU A 39 8.03 -0.94 2.10
CA LEU A 39 7.23 -0.65 0.90
C LEU A 39 8.05 0.06 -0.18
N GLN A 40 8.91 1.02 0.20
CA GLN A 40 9.82 1.70 -0.71
C GLN A 40 10.89 0.77 -1.30
N ALA A 41 11.27 -0.28 -0.58
CA ALA A 41 12.15 -1.34 -1.06
C ALA A 41 11.42 -2.43 -1.88
N GLY A 42 10.10 -2.33 -2.07
CA GLY A 42 9.29 -3.34 -2.73
C GLY A 42 8.98 -4.57 -1.85
N GLU A 43 9.26 -4.48 -0.56
CA GLU A 43 8.97 -5.54 0.42
C GLU A 43 7.61 -5.30 1.09
N MET A 44 6.79 -6.35 1.17
CA MET A 44 5.45 -6.24 1.74
C MET A 44 5.48 -6.32 3.28
N PRO A 45 4.97 -5.32 4.02
CA PRO A 45 5.00 -5.32 5.49
C PRO A 45 3.93 -6.23 6.13
N ILE A 46 3.03 -6.82 5.34
CA ILE A 46 1.98 -7.75 5.76
C ILE A 46 1.87 -8.90 4.76
N TYR A 47 1.25 -10.01 5.16
CA TYR A 47 0.94 -11.10 4.24
C TYR A 47 -0.55 -11.07 3.89
N GLU A 48 -0.86 -10.94 2.60
CA GLU A 48 -2.18 -11.13 2.00
C GLU A 48 -1.96 -11.75 0.60
N PRO A 49 -2.62 -12.87 0.27
CA PRO A 49 -2.44 -13.51 -1.04
C PRO A 49 -2.70 -12.55 -2.21
N GLY A 50 -1.72 -12.40 -3.12
CA GLY A 50 -1.84 -11.56 -4.31
C GLY A 50 -1.52 -10.08 -4.11
N LEU A 51 -1.33 -9.61 -2.87
CA LEU A 51 -1.10 -8.18 -2.61
C LEU A 51 0.28 -7.72 -3.08
N ALA A 52 1.32 -8.53 -2.90
CA ALA A 52 2.67 -8.21 -3.35
C ALA A 52 2.73 -8.04 -4.88
N GLU A 53 2.06 -8.94 -5.60
CA GLU A 53 1.94 -8.90 -7.05
C GLU A 53 1.09 -7.72 -7.53
N LEU A 54 0.06 -7.33 -6.78
CA LEU A 54 -0.77 -6.18 -7.09
C LEU A 54 0.01 -4.86 -6.94
N VAL A 55 0.79 -4.72 -5.86
CA VAL A 55 1.57 -3.50 -5.55
C VAL A 55 2.81 -3.37 -6.45
N ALA A 56 3.32 -4.46 -7.01
CA ALA A 56 4.48 -4.45 -7.91
C ALA A 56 4.16 -4.04 -9.36
N ARG A 57 2.89 -3.79 -9.71
CA ARG A 57 2.43 -3.35 -11.04
C ARG A 57 2.54 -1.85 -11.22
#